data_AF-A0A9P0YXQ2-F1
#
_entry.id   AF-A0A9P0YXQ2-F1
#
_cell.length_a   1.000
_cell.length_b   1.000
_cell.length_c   1.000
_cell.angle_alpha   90.00
_cell.angle_beta   90.00
_cell.angle_gamma   90.00
#
_symmetry.space_group_name_H-M   'P 1'
#
loop_
_entity.id
_entity.type
_entity.pdbx_description
1 polymer ?
#
loop_
_entity_poly.entity_id
_entity_poly.type
_entity_poly.pdbx_seq_one_letter_code
_entity_poly.pdbx_strand_id
1 'polypeptide(L)'
;MLDQLASHGLLDMHVKAKGDIHIDDHHTNEDIGLAIGTALLEALGDRKGINRFGDFSAPLDESLIHVALDLSGRPHLSYDLQIPTQRVGTYDTQDFLAGRTLLPVRGQHFWSDTSYTTASWKKFSSHY
;
A
#
# COMPACT_ATOMS: atom_id res chain seq x y z
N MET A 1 5.16 -3.62 -8.76
CA MET A 1 3.96 -3.16 -8.01
C MET A 1 3.72 -1.66 -8.19
N LEU A 2 4.72 -0.79 -8.01
CA LEU A 2 4.54 0.67 -8.13
C LEU A 2 3.99 1.13 -9.50
N ASP A 3 4.38 0.49 -10.61
CA ASP A 3 3.82 0.83 -11.93
C ASP A 3 2.30 0.56 -12.02
N GLN A 4 1.81 -0.48 -11.33
CA GLN A 4 0.37 -0.79 -11.26
C GLN A 4 -0.35 0.27 -10.44
N LEU A 5 0.23 0.71 -9.32
CA LEU A 5 -0.30 1.82 -8.53
C LEU A 5 -0.37 3.10 -9.36
N ALA A 6 0.68 3.42 -10.12
CA ALA A 6 0.72 4.60 -10.99
C ALA A 6 -0.35 4.52 -12.10
N SER A 7 -0.40 3.41 -12.84
CA SER A 7 -1.32 3.25 -13.97
C SER A 7 -2.79 3.21 -13.55
N HIS A 8 -3.13 2.52 -12.47
CA HIS A 8 -4.53 2.40 -12.00
C HIS A 8 -4.97 3.57 -11.13
N GLY A 9 -4.03 4.23 -10.44
CA GLY A 9 -4.28 5.45 -9.68
C GLY A 9 -4.29 6.72 -10.53
N LEU A 10 -3.99 6.61 -11.84
CA LEU A 10 -3.80 7.76 -12.74
C LEU A 10 -2.78 8.77 -12.19
N LEU A 11 -1.66 8.26 -11.66
CA LEU A 11 -0.58 9.04 -11.08
C LEU A 11 0.62 9.05 -12.03
N ASP A 12 1.10 10.25 -12.36
CA ASP A 12 2.42 10.40 -12.96
C ASP A 12 3.49 10.23 -11.88
N MET A 13 4.10 9.05 -11.83
CA MET A 13 5.04 8.68 -10.76
C MET A 13 6.43 8.39 -11.33
N HIS A 14 7.45 9.03 -10.74
CA HIS A 14 8.85 8.74 -11.03
C HIS A 14 9.60 8.45 -9.74
N VAL A 15 9.94 7.17 -9.51
CA VAL A 15 10.63 6.70 -8.31
C VAL A 15 12.07 6.31 -8.64
N LYS A 16 13.01 6.84 -7.85
CA LYS A 16 14.41 6.43 -7.88
C LYS A 16 14.87 6.16 -6.45
N ALA A 17 15.26 4.93 -6.18
CA ALA A 17 15.74 4.51 -4.87
C ALA A 17 17.13 3.87 -4.98
N LYS A 18 17.94 4.08 -3.94
CA LYS A 18 19.21 3.37 -3.74
C LYS A 18 19.31 3.07 -2.25
N GLY A 19 19.05 1.82 -1.88
CA GLY A 19 19.16 1.36 -0.51
C GLY A 19 20.12 0.18 -0.37
N ASP A 20 20.07 -0.44 0.79
CA ASP A 20 20.94 -1.49 1.31
C ASP A 20 20.45 -2.91 0.97
N ILE A 21 19.96 -3.12 -0.25
CA ILE A 21 19.40 -4.38 -0.78
C ILE A 21 20.30 -5.64 -0.70
N HIS A 22 21.55 -5.48 -0.27
CA HIS A 22 22.49 -6.57 -0.03
C HIS A 22 22.33 -7.18 1.37
N ILE A 23 21.64 -6.49 2.28
CA ILE A 23 21.21 -6.98 3.59
C ILE A 23 19.86 -7.69 3.41
N ASP A 24 18.83 -6.90 3.09
CA ASP A 24 17.50 -7.33 2.66
C ASP A 24 16.79 -6.15 1.94
N ASP A 25 15.57 -6.37 1.44
CA ASP A 25 14.76 -5.37 0.75
C ASP A 25 13.90 -4.51 1.70
N HIS A 26 13.88 -4.81 3.00
CA HIS A 26 12.94 -4.25 3.97
C HIS A 26 13.06 -2.73 4.12
N HIS A 27 14.26 -2.23 4.43
CA HIS A 27 14.48 -0.80 4.64
C HIS A 27 14.19 0.01 3.37
N THR A 28 14.62 -0.51 2.22
CA THR A 28 14.42 0.18 0.94
C THR A 28 12.93 0.25 0.60
N ASN A 29 12.17 -0.83 0.85
CA ASN A 29 10.74 -0.87 0.62
C ASN A 29 9.97 0.07 1.56
N GLU A 30 10.31 0.09 2.85
CA GLU A 30 9.71 0.98 3.85
C GLU A 30 9.96 2.46 3.50
N ASP A 31 11.20 2.83 3.18
CA ASP A 31 11.59 4.19 2.84
C ASP A 31 10.89 4.69 1.56
N ILE A 32 10.76 3.82 0.54
CA ILE A 32 9.98 4.14 -0.67
C ILE A 32 8.51 4.37 -0.31
N GLY A 33 7.93 3.51 0.54
CA GLY A 33 6.57 3.66 1.03
C GLY A 33 6.37 5.01 1.73
N LEU A 34 7.25 5.35 2.67
CA LEU A 34 7.22 6.64 3.37
C LEU A 34 7.32 7.82 2.39
N ALA A 35 8.26 7.78 1.45
CA ALA A 35 8.45 8.86 0.47
C ALA A 35 7.22 9.07 -0.43
N ILE A 36 6.59 7.99 -0.90
CA ILE A 36 5.36 8.05 -1.69
C ILE A 36 4.20 8.60 -0.86
N GLY A 37 4.04 8.13 0.37
CA GLY A 37 3.01 8.62 1.29
C GLY A 37 3.13 10.13 1.55
N THR A 38 4.34 10.61 1.77
CA THR A 38 4.63 12.05 1.90
C THR A 38 4.30 12.83 0.63
N ALA A 39 4.74 12.34 -0.52
CA ALA A 39 4.47 13.01 -1.80
C ALA A 39 2.96 13.11 -2.09
N LEU A 40 2.20 12.06 -1.79
CA LEU A 40 0.73 12.07 -1.92
C LEU A 40 0.09 13.08 -0.96
N LEU A 41 0.54 13.12 0.29
CA LEU A 41 0.09 14.07 1.30
C LEU A 41 0.31 15.53 0.87
N GLU A 42 1.48 15.83 0.33
CA GLU A 42 1.82 17.15 -0.21
C GLU A 42 0.95 17.48 -1.44
N ALA A 43 0.76 16.52 -2.35
CA ALA A 43 -0.06 16.70 -3.55
C ALA A 43 -1.54 16.94 -3.24
N LEU A 44 -2.07 16.37 -2.16
CA LEU A 44 -3.45 16.55 -1.72
C LEU A 44 -3.74 17.95 -1.14
N GLY A 45 -2.70 18.70 -0.76
CA GLY A 45 -2.82 20.09 -0.30
C GLY A 45 -3.82 20.28 0.84
N ASP A 46 -4.76 21.23 0.66
CA ASP A 46 -5.77 21.55 1.67
C ASP A 46 -6.98 20.59 1.68
N ARG A 47 -7.02 19.61 0.76
CA ARG A 47 -8.05 18.58 0.63
C ARG A 47 -9.47 19.12 0.45
N LYS A 48 -9.62 20.33 -0.12
CA LYS A 48 -10.94 20.89 -0.44
C LYS A 48 -11.41 20.46 -1.82
N GLY A 49 -12.71 20.14 -1.92
CA GLY A 49 -13.35 19.81 -3.20
C GLY A 49 -13.00 18.42 -3.76
N ILE A 50 -12.34 17.56 -2.99
CA ILE A 50 -12.01 16.20 -3.39
C ILE A 50 -13.08 15.21 -2.89
N ASN A 51 -13.16 14.06 -3.55
CA ASN A 51 -13.84 12.90 -2.99
C ASN A 51 -12.99 12.36 -1.83
N ARG A 52 -13.39 12.71 -0.60
CA ARG A 52 -12.67 12.31 0.61
C ARG A 52 -12.66 10.80 0.82
N PHE A 53 -13.78 10.14 0.52
CA PHE A 53 -13.92 8.70 0.65
C PHE A 53 -13.92 8.07 -0.74
N GLY A 54 -13.25 6.93 -0.87
CA GLY A 54 -13.26 6.13 -2.07
C GLY A 54 -13.08 4.67 -1.75
N ASP A 55 -13.63 3.81 -2.58
CA ASP A 55 -13.36 2.38 -2.54
C ASP A 55 -13.07 1.85 -3.94
N PHE A 56 -12.34 0.75 -3.99
CA PHE A 56 -12.02 0.07 -5.23
C PHE A 56 -11.91 -1.42 -5.00
N SER A 57 -12.46 -2.19 -5.94
CA SER A 57 -12.34 -3.66 -5.95
C SER A 57 -11.62 -4.08 -7.22
N ALA A 58 -10.54 -4.84 -7.07
CA ALA A 58 -9.75 -5.34 -8.19
C ALA A 58 -9.73 -6.88 -8.16
N PRO A 59 -10.38 -7.54 -9.12
CA PRO A 59 -10.22 -8.98 -9.31
C PRO A 59 -8.95 -9.26 -10.13
N LEU A 60 -8.26 -10.35 -9.79
CA LEU A 60 -7.20 -10.94 -10.61
C LEU A 60 -7.28 -12.46 -10.47
N ASP A 61 -7.62 -13.15 -11.56
CA ASP A 61 -7.90 -14.59 -11.58
C ASP A 61 -8.88 -14.99 -10.46
N GLU A 62 -8.52 -15.92 -9.58
CA GLU A 62 -9.34 -16.35 -8.42
C GLU A 62 -9.30 -15.39 -7.22
N SER A 63 -8.51 -14.32 -7.29
CA SER A 63 -8.29 -13.37 -6.20
C SER A 63 -9.16 -12.12 -6.33
N LEU A 64 -9.60 -11.60 -5.20
CA LEU A 64 -10.27 -10.31 -5.10
C LEU A 64 -9.68 -9.50 -3.95
N ILE A 65 -9.24 -8.29 -4.26
CA ILE A 65 -8.90 -7.27 -3.27
C ILE A 65 -9.99 -6.20 -3.26
N HIS A 66 -10.38 -5.76 -2.07
CA HIS A 66 -11.20 -4.57 -1.87
C HIS A 66 -10.45 -3.62 -0.94
N VAL A 67 -10.38 -2.35 -1.35
CA VAL A 67 -9.73 -1.28 -0.59
C VAL A 67 -10.74 -0.16 -0.41
N ALA A 68 -10.94 0.30 0.82
CA ALA A 68 -11.64 1.53 1.15
C ALA A 68 -10.66 2.53 1.77
N LEU A 69 -10.72 3.80 1.36
CA LEU A 69 -9.82 4.88 1.76
C LEU A 69 -10.61 6.08 2.28
N ASP A 70 -10.17 6.65 3.41
CA ASP A 70 -10.66 7.93 3.96
C ASP A 70 -9.53 8.96 4.05
N LEU A 71 -9.56 9.96 3.15
CA LEU A 71 -8.66 11.11 3.07
C LEU A 71 -8.83 12.12 4.23
N SER A 72 -8.83 11.62 5.47
CA SER A 72 -9.14 12.35 6.69
C SER A 72 -7.97 13.08 7.35
N GLY A 73 -6.73 12.76 7.00
CA GLY A 73 -5.56 13.25 7.74
C GLY A 73 -5.21 12.46 9.00
N ARG A 74 -5.94 11.38 9.33
CA ARG A 74 -5.62 10.54 10.48
C ARG A 74 -4.95 9.24 10.03
N PRO A 75 -3.78 8.89 10.59
CA PRO A 75 -3.07 7.65 10.25
C PRO A 75 -3.81 6.42 10.72
N HIS A 76 -4.18 5.54 9.78
CA HIS A 76 -4.70 4.22 10.10
C HIS A 76 -4.60 3.24 8.92
N LEU A 77 -4.07 2.04 9.18
CA LEU A 77 -4.05 0.94 8.24
C LEU A 77 -4.67 -0.29 8.92
N SER A 78 -5.72 -0.82 8.32
CA SER A 78 -6.31 -2.11 8.70
C SER A 78 -6.36 -3.00 7.48
N TYR A 79 -5.90 -4.24 7.62
CA TYR A 79 -5.95 -5.21 6.54
C TYR A 79 -6.29 -6.61 7.04
N ASP A 80 -6.99 -7.36 6.20
CA ASP A 80 -7.19 -8.80 6.32
C ASP A 80 -6.69 -9.45 5.02
N LEU A 81 -5.38 -9.70 4.98
CA LEU A 81 -4.67 -10.21 3.82
C LEU A 81 -4.06 -11.56 4.17
N GLN A 82 -4.47 -12.59 3.45
CA GLN A 82 -3.85 -13.91 3.51
C GLN A 82 -2.91 -14.05 2.32
N ILE A 83 -1.60 -13.93 2.54
CA ILE A 83 -0.61 -14.14 1.47
C ILE A 83 0.01 -15.53 1.70
N PRO A 84 -0.27 -16.52 0.83
CA PRO A 84 0.08 -17.91 1.09
C PRO A 84 1.57 -18.24 0.85
N THR A 85 2.32 -17.34 0.23
CA THR A 85 3.74 -17.48 -0.07
C THR A 85 4.54 -16.47 0.73
N GLN A 86 5.77 -16.82 1.10
CA GLN A 86 6.71 -15.89 1.74
C GLN A 86 7.35 -14.93 0.74
N ARG A 87 7.42 -15.30 -0.55
CA ARG A 87 8.08 -14.49 -1.58
C ARG A 87 7.33 -14.50 -2.91
N VAL A 88 7.47 -13.39 -3.64
CA VAL A 88 7.05 -13.25 -5.04
C VAL A 88 8.25 -12.76 -5.85
N GLY A 89 8.85 -13.64 -6.65
CA GLY A 89 10.15 -13.34 -7.28
C GLY A 89 11.24 -13.14 -6.22
N THR A 90 11.84 -11.96 -6.20
CA THR A 90 12.84 -11.57 -5.18
C THR A 90 12.24 -10.81 -4.00
N TYR A 91 10.94 -10.47 -4.06
CA TYR A 91 10.29 -9.61 -3.08
C TYR A 91 9.78 -10.42 -1.88
N ASP A 92 10.11 -9.99 -0.66
CA ASP A 92 9.56 -10.58 0.55
C ASP A 92 8.12 -10.10 0.80
N THR A 93 7.18 -11.03 0.88
CA THR A 93 5.76 -10.69 1.06
C THR A 93 5.46 -10.11 2.44
N GLN A 94 6.34 -10.30 3.42
CA GLN A 94 6.18 -9.67 4.73
C GLN A 94 6.38 -8.15 4.64
N ASP A 95 7.22 -7.68 3.70
CA ASP A 95 7.44 -6.25 3.47
C ASP A 95 6.19 -5.55 2.92
N PHE A 96 5.33 -6.29 2.20
CA PHE A 96 4.04 -5.78 1.75
C PHE A 96 3.14 -5.39 2.94
N LEU A 97 3.32 -6.08 4.07
CA LEU A 97 2.49 -5.99 5.27
C LEU A 97 3.21 -5.28 6.43
N ALA A 98 4.46 -4.88 6.23
CA ALA A 98 5.37 -4.34 7.24
C ALA A 98 4.96 -2.99 7.83
N GLY A 99 3.86 -2.38 7.37
CA GLY A 99 3.18 -1.30 8.07
C GLY A 99 2.71 -1.61 9.51
N ARG A 100 2.95 -2.84 10.02
CA ARG A 100 2.71 -3.26 11.41
C ARG A 100 3.60 -2.56 12.45
N THR A 101 4.70 -1.91 12.07
CA THR A 101 5.69 -1.42 13.04
C THR A 101 6.11 0.02 12.80
N LEU A 102 5.16 0.94 12.63
CA LEU A 102 5.47 2.35 12.88
C LEU A 102 5.59 2.56 14.40
N LEU A 103 6.82 2.34 14.88
CA LEU A 103 7.29 2.82 16.18
C LEU A 103 6.92 4.31 16.34
N PRO A 104 6.62 4.77 17.57
CA PRO A 104 6.43 6.19 17.85
C PRO A 104 7.79 6.89 17.73
N VAL A 105 8.24 7.19 16.51
CA VAL A 105 9.35 8.12 16.31
C VAL A 105 8.79 9.50 16.61
N ARG A 106 9.30 10.07 17.71
CA ARG A 106 8.98 11.40 18.23
C ARG A 106 8.74 12.42 17.12
N GLY A 107 7.50 12.90 17.04
CA GLY A 107 7.21 14.25 16.56
C GLY A 107 6.77 14.42 15.11
N GLN A 108 6.60 13.36 14.32
CA GLN A 108 6.04 13.50 12.97
C GLN A 108 5.07 12.35 12.67
N HIS A 109 3.79 12.66 12.57
CA HIS A 109 2.73 11.72 12.23
C HIS A 109 2.84 11.38 10.74
N PHE A 110 3.18 10.13 10.40
CA PHE A 110 3.38 9.70 9.01
C PHE A 110 2.36 8.66 8.60
N TRP A 111 1.88 8.81 7.36
CA TRP A 111 0.72 8.21 6.69
C TRP A 111 -0.63 8.76 7.13
N SER A 112 -1.19 9.76 6.44
CA SER A 112 -2.62 10.03 6.58
C SER A 112 -3.43 9.02 5.80
N ASP A 113 -4.59 8.69 6.35
CA ASP A 113 -5.79 8.18 5.68
C ASP A 113 -6.11 6.73 6.05
N THR A 114 -7.35 6.54 6.49
CA THR A 114 -7.83 5.25 7.01
C THR A 114 -8.05 4.34 5.81
N SER A 115 -7.19 3.33 5.66
CA SER A 115 -7.37 2.30 4.64
C SER A 115 -7.86 1.00 5.30
N TYR A 116 -9.02 0.52 4.87
CA TYR A 116 -9.49 -0.83 5.16
C TYR A 116 -9.27 -1.66 3.90
N THR A 117 -8.36 -2.63 3.98
CA THR A 117 -8.09 -3.55 2.87
C THR A 117 -8.55 -4.95 3.25
N THR A 118 -9.52 -5.50 2.53
CA THR A 118 -9.92 -6.90 2.67
C THR A 118 -9.54 -7.65 1.39
N ALA A 119 -8.68 -8.67 1.50
CA ALA A 119 -8.53 -9.66 0.42
C ALA A 119 -9.33 -10.90 0.79
N SER A 120 -10.21 -11.32 -0.11
CA SER A 120 -10.81 -12.65 -0.02
C SER A 120 -10.16 -13.54 -1.07
N TRP A 121 -9.35 -14.49 -0.62
CA TRP A 121 -8.98 -15.64 -1.43
C TRP A 121 -10.14 -16.64 -1.38
N LYS A 122 -11.01 -16.63 -2.39
CA LYS A 122 -11.95 -17.74 -2.57
C LYS A 122 -11.30 -18.75 -3.51
N LYS A 123 -10.80 -19.84 -2.94
CA LYS A 123 -10.48 -21.05 -3.71
C LYS A 123 -11.77 -21.57 -4.34
N PHE A 124 -12.08 -21.12 -5.56
CA PHE A 124 -13.06 -21.80 -6.38
C PHE A 124 -12.38 -23.07 -6.92
N SER A 125 -12.55 -24.18 -6.19
CA SER A 125 -12.35 -25.47 -6.83
C SER A 125 -13.45 -25.64 -7.87
N SER A 126 -13.10 -25.60 -9.16
CA SER A 126 -13.51 -26.62 -10.13
C SER A 126 -13.07 -26.21 -11.54
N HIS A 127 -12.23 -27.06 -12.14
CA HIS A 127 -12.19 -27.37 -13.57
C HIS A 127 -12.10 -26.18 -14.54
N TYR A 128 -10.88 -25.85 -14.97
CA TYR A 128 -10.45 -25.84 -16.38
C TYR A 128 -8.94 -26.06 -16.45
#